data_AF-A0A6N9NHD3-F1
#
_entry.id   AF-A0A6N9NHD3-F1
#
_cell.length_a   1.000
_cell.length_b   1.000
_cell.length_c   1.000
_cell.angle_alpha   90.00
_cell.angle_beta   90.00
_cell.angle_gamma   90.00
#
_symmetry.space_group_name_H-M   'P 1'
#
loop_
_entity.id
_entity.type
_entity.pdbx_description
1 polymer ?
#
loop_
_entity_poly.entity_id
_entity_poly.type
_entity_poly.pdbx_seq_one_letter_code
_entity_poly.pdbx_strand_id
1 'polypeptide(L)'
;MKYYLILFLLLLFGMNTIAQEDHLIYGEEIAMKRKEIASNALVNLRNGTLLVRLNTSSKQLELLQKMGLTEKLEEVKKEQQNENKSIVEAFQNQLTFTKQVYYFYSENTPEVIDGRFIGILLDTNLNPIKESINIDYFLIADFNRTENLGIPALVIYDSSLNQMPPPFPYFTRTYESLPIFNRGHDRTVELFNEKLFFEYNKPN
;
A
#
# COMPACT_ATOMS: atom_id res chain seq x y z
N MET A 1 20.04 -59.57 -12.22
CA MET A 1 19.38 -58.41 -12.86
C MET A 1 18.08 -57.97 -12.18
N LYS A 2 17.16 -58.87 -11.78
CA LYS A 2 15.85 -58.48 -11.19
C LYS A 2 15.93 -57.60 -9.91
N TYR A 3 16.94 -57.79 -9.05
CA TYR A 3 17.08 -57.02 -7.80
C TYR A 3 17.62 -55.59 -7.99
N TYR A 4 18.40 -55.34 -9.05
CA TYR A 4 18.94 -54.00 -9.34
C TYR A 4 17.85 -53.04 -9.85
N LEU A 5 16.84 -53.56 -10.54
CA LEU A 5 15.69 -52.78 -10.99
C LEU A 5 14.82 -52.31 -9.81
N ILE A 6 14.68 -53.14 -8.77
CA ILE A 6 13.93 -52.82 -7.54
C ILE A 6 14.69 -51.78 -6.69
N LEU A 7 16.03 -51.89 -6.61
CA LEU A 7 16.87 -50.92 -5.89
C LEU A 7 16.87 -49.54 -6.55
N PHE A 8 16.82 -49.49 -7.89
CA PHE A 8 16.75 -48.24 -8.65
C PHE A 8 15.39 -47.54 -8.52
N LEU A 9 14.29 -48.30 -8.46
CA LEU A 9 12.95 -47.77 -8.19
C LEU A 9 12.80 -47.18 -6.78
N LEU A 10 13.42 -47.79 -5.76
CA LEU A 10 13.42 -47.25 -4.38
C LEU A 10 14.21 -45.94 -4.26
N LEU A 11 15.30 -45.76 -5.02
CA LEU A 11 16.08 -44.53 -5.06
C LEU A 11 15.30 -43.36 -5.68
N LEU A 12 14.47 -43.62 -6.71
CA LEU A 12 13.64 -42.59 -7.35
C LEU A 12 12.45 -42.15 -6.49
N PHE A 13 11.95 -42.99 -5.58
CA PHE A 13 10.89 -42.60 -4.63
C PHE A 13 11.43 -41.75 -3.47
N GLY A 14 12.64 -42.02 -2.96
CA GLY A 14 13.19 -41.30 -1.81
C GLY A 14 13.63 -39.85 -2.08
N MET A 15 13.96 -39.49 -3.32
CA MET A 15 14.40 -38.12 -3.65
C MET A 15 13.23 -37.13 -3.80
N ASN A 16 12.02 -37.60 -4.12
CA ASN A 16 10.86 -36.73 -4.29
C ASN A 16 10.25 -36.31 -2.94
N THR A 17 10.39 -37.12 -1.88
CA THR A 17 9.80 -36.84 -0.57
C THR A 17 10.58 -35.75 0.19
N ILE A 18 11.91 -35.74 0.12
CA ILE A 18 12.76 -34.77 0.83
C ILE A 18 12.60 -33.36 0.24
N ALA A 19 12.56 -33.23 -1.10
CA ALA A 19 12.35 -31.94 -1.75
C ALA A 19 10.94 -31.36 -1.51
N GLN A 20 9.94 -32.22 -1.31
CA GLN A 20 8.58 -31.79 -0.98
C GLN A 20 8.47 -31.30 0.47
N GLU A 21 9.13 -31.97 1.43
CA GLU A 21 9.19 -31.52 2.83
C GLU A 21 9.92 -30.19 2.97
N ASP A 22 11.08 -30.00 2.33
CA ASP A 22 11.82 -28.74 2.36
C ASP A 22 11.01 -27.56 1.79
N HIS A 23 10.27 -27.78 0.69
CA HIS A 23 9.41 -26.75 0.10
C HIS A 23 8.19 -26.43 0.98
N LEU A 24 7.62 -27.43 1.67
CA LEU A 24 6.51 -27.23 2.61
C LEU A 24 6.97 -26.45 3.85
N ILE A 25 8.11 -26.80 4.43
CA ILE A 25 8.70 -26.11 5.58
C ILE A 25 9.03 -24.66 5.21
N TYR A 26 9.66 -24.43 4.06
CA TYR A 26 9.95 -23.09 3.57
C TYR A 26 8.68 -22.25 3.35
N GLY A 27 7.62 -22.85 2.83
CA GLY A 27 6.32 -22.20 2.67
C GLY A 27 5.68 -21.80 4.01
N GLU A 28 5.77 -22.68 5.01
CA GLU A 28 5.26 -22.42 6.36
C GLU A 28 6.03 -21.30 7.07
N GLU A 29 7.35 -21.30 6.97
CA GLU A 29 8.22 -20.24 7.52
C GLU A 29 7.88 -18.87 6.91
N ILE A 30 7.71 -18.80 5.58
CA ILE A 30 7.28 -17.57 4.90
C ILE A 30 5.90 -17.12 5.40
N ALA A 31 4.95 -18.05 5.53
CA ALA A 31 3.60 -17.74 5.98
C ALA A 31 3.60 -17.19 7.42
N MET A 32 4.38 -17.80 8.32
CA MET A 32 4.56 -17.32 9.69
C MET A 32 5.18 -15.93 9.73
N LYS A 33 6.26 -15.71 8.97
CA LYS A 33 6.93 -14.41 8.89
C LYS A 33 6.00 -13.31 8.36
N ARG A 34 5.19 -13.60 7.33
CA ARG A 34 4.20 -12.66 6.80
C ARG A 34 3.12 -12.33 7.84
N LYS A 35 2.64 -13.34 8.57
CA LYS A 35 1.68 -13.17 9.66
C LYS A 35 2.25 -12.28 10.78
N GLU A 36 3.51 -12.51 11.15
CA GLU A 36 4.22 -11.69 12.14
C GLU A 36 4.35 -10.23 11.68
N ILE A 37 4.85 -10.00 10.46
CA ILE A 37 4.95 -8.66 9.86
C ILE A 37 3.60 -7.94 9.89
N ALA A 38 2.54 -8.61 9.42
CA ALA A 38 1.20 -8.05 9.38
C ALA A 38 0.64 -7.72 10.78
N SER A 39 0.85 -8.61 11.76
CA SER A 39 0.38 -8.41 13.14
C SER A 39 1.09 -7.24 13.80
N ASN A 40 2.43 -7.20 13.71
CA ASN A 40 3.24 -6.09 14.21
C ASN A 40 2.82 -4.78 13.54
N ALA A 41 2.56 -4.80 12.23
CA ALA A 41 2.12 -3.62 11.50
C ALA A 41 0.75 -3.10 11.96
N LEU A 42 -0.22 -3.97 12.24
CA LEU A 42 -1.53 -3.56 12.78
C LEU A 42 -1.38 -2.88 14.15
N VAL A 43 -0.56 -3.47 15.04
CA VAL A 43 -0.32 -2.94 16.39
C VAL A 43 0.39 -1.59 16.34
N ASN A 44 1.46 -1.51 15.55
CA ASN A 44 2.25 -0.30 15.41
C ASN A 44 1.48 0.80 14.70
N LEU A 45 0.73 0.49 13.63
CA LEU A 45 -0.06 1.47 12.91
C LEU A 45 -1.14 2.10 13.80
N ARG A 46 -1.80 1.32 14.67
CA ARG A 46 -2.86 1.84 15.56
C ARG A 46 -2.38 3.03 16.41
N ASN A 47 -1.11 3.03 16.81
CA ASN A 47 -0.50 4.12 17.57
C ASN A 47 0.50 4.97 16.78
N GLY A 48 0.71 4.64 15.51
CA GLY A 48 1.69 5.28 14.63
C GLY A 48 1.04 6.23 13.64
N THR A 49 1.71 6.38 12.50
CA THR A 49 1.35 7.33 11.47
C THR A 49 1.01 6.62 10.17
N LEU A 50 -0.03 7.10 9.48
CA LEU A 50 -0.27 6.76 8.07
C LEU A 50 0.13 7.95 7.20
N LEU A 51 1.04 7.75 6.26
CA LEU A 51 1.40 8.74 5.25
C LEU A 51 0.60 8.47 3.98
N VAL A 52 -0.23 9.42 3.57
CA VAL A 52 -1.04 9.31 2.35
C VAL A 52 -0.32 9.99 1.20
N ARG A 53 0.04 9.22 0.19
CA ARG A 53 0.70 9.70 -1.02
C ARG A 53 -0.34 10.28 -1.97
N LEU A 54 -0.17 11.55 -2.32
CA LEU A 54 -1.02 12.30 -3.25
C LEU A 54 -0.36 12.35 -4.62
N ASN A 55 -1.14 12.18 -5.68
CA ASN A 55 -0.58 12.12 -7.03
C ASN A 55 -0.10 13.49 -7.50
N THR A 56 1.02 13.51 -8.23
CA THR A 56 1.52 14.67 -8.96
C THR A 56 1.67 14.32 -10.44
N SER A 57 1.00 15.08 -11.31
CA SER A 57 0.98 14.84 -12.75
C SER A 57 2.18 15.48 -13.43
N SER A 58 3.32 15.59 -12.74
CA SER A 58 4.43 16.49 -13.07
C SER A 58 4.96 16.27 -14.49
N LYS A 59 5.08 15.02 -14.95
CA LYS A 59 5.48 14.69 -16.34
C LYS A 59 4.45 15.14 -17.38
N GLN A 60 3.17 14.93 -17.11
CA GLN A 60 2.08 15.32 -18.02
C GLN A 60 1.98 16.85 -18.08
N LEU A 61 2.05 17.51 -16.93
CA LEU A 61 2.02 18.97 -16.83
C LEU A 61 3.21 19.61 -17.55
N GLU A 62 4.42 19.07 -17.38
CA GLU A 62 5.62 19.54 -18.09
C GLU A 62 5.47 19.38 -19.62
N LEU A 63 4.92 18.26 -20.09
CA LEU A 63 4.66 18.04 -21.51
C LEU A 63 3.64 19.03 -22.08
N LEU A 64 2.50 19.19 -21.40
CA LEU A 64 1.45 20.14 -21.82
C LEU A 64 1.98 21.58 -21.87
N GLN A 65 2.82 21.95 -20.90
CA GLN A 65 3.47 23.25 -20.87
C GLN A 65 4.43 23.43 -22.06
N LYS A 66 5.27 22.43 -22.37
CA LYS A 66 6.17 22.46 -23.54
C LYS A 66 5.42 22.56 -24.87
N MET A 67 4.23 21.97 -24.95
CA MET A 67 3.37 22.03 -26.13
C MET A 67 2.56 23.34 -26.23
N GLY A 68 2.61 24.21 -25.22
CA GLY A 68 1.83 25.45 -25.18
C GLY A 68 0.32 25.24 -25.00
N LEU A 69 -0.09 24.06 -24.50
CA LEU A 69 -1.49 23.69 -24.33
C LEU A 69 -2.05 24.20 -22.99
N THR A 70 -2.12 25.52 -22.83
CA THR A 70 -2.44 26.19 -21.55
C THR A 70 -3.80 25.79 -20.98
N GLU A 71 -4.84 25.66 -21.81
CA GLU A 71 -6.17 25.26 -21.34
C GLU A 71 -6.15 23.85 -20.75
N LYS A 72 -5.54 22.89 -21.46
CA LYS A 72 -5.44 21.51 -20.99
C LYS A 72 -4.56 21.39 -19.75
N LEU A 73 -3.51 22.23 -19.65
CA LEU A 73 -2.66 22.30 -18.47
C LEU A 73 -3.47 22.69 -17.23
N GLU A 74 -4.28 23.74 -17.32
CA GLU A 74 -5.10 24.21 -16.19
C GLU A 74 -6.22 23.23 -15.85
N GLU A 75 -6.81 22.56 -16.85
CA GLU A 75 -7.78 21.48 -16.64
C GLU A 75 -7.17 20.34 -15.80
N VAL A 76 -6.01 19.82 -16.21
CA VAL A 76 -5.33 18.71 -15.51
C VAL A 76 -4.91 19.11 -14.09
N LYS A 77 -4.43 20.35 -13.88
CA LYS A 77 -4.12 20.85 -12.54
C LYS A 77 -5.35 20.85 -11.64
N LYS A 78 -6.48 21.35 -12.16
CA LYS A 78 -7.73 21.44 -11.40
C LYS A 78 -8.28 20.06 -11.06
N GLU A 79 -8.26 19.12 -12.00
CA GLU A 79 -8.66 17.73 -11.77
C GLU A 79 -7.82 17.09 -10.67
N GLN A 80 -6.50 17.21 -10.76
CA GLN A 80 -5.58 16.70 -9.75
C GLN A 80 -5.80 17.33 -8.37
N GLN A 81 -6.02 18.64 -8.30
CA GLN A 81 -6.31 19.33 -7.04
C GLN A 81 -7.62 18.82 -6.42
N ASN A 82 -8.67 18.63 -7.22
CA ASN A 82 -9.95 18.11 -6.74
C ASN A 82 -9.83 16.66 -6.27
N GLU A 83 -9.08 15.83 -7.00
CA GLU A 83 -8.83 14.43 -6.63
C GLU A 83 -8.07 14.35 -5.31
N ASN A 84 -6.95 15.07 -5.18
CA ASN A 84 -6.15 15.10 -3.96
C ASN A 84 -6.96 15.62 -2.76
N LYS A 85 -7.79 16.64 -2.96
CA LYS A 85 -8.69 17.14 -1.92
C LYS A 85 -9.71 16.07 -1.49
N SER A 86 -10.31 15.35 -2.43
CA SER A 86 -11.24 14.27 -2.13
C SER A 86 -10.56 13.12 -1.36
N ILE A 87 -9.31 12.79 -1.67
CA ILE A 87 -8.53 11.79 -0.92
C ILE A 87 -8.31 12.27 0.53
N VAL A 88 -7.89 13.52 0.71
CA VAL A 88 -7.68 14.10 2.05
C VAL A 88 -8.95 14.04 2.88
N GLU A 89 -10.07 14.50 2.34
CA GLU A 89 -11.39 14.48 2.99
C GLU A 89 -11.82 13.06 3.36
N ALA A 90 -11.61 12.08 2.48
CA ALA A 90 -11.93 10.68 2.76
C ALA A 90 -11.15 10.13 3.96
N PHE A 91 -9.85 10.40 4.04
CA PHE A 91 -9.04 10.00 5.18
C PHE A 91 -9.45 10.73 6.46
N GLN A 92 -9.69 12.03 6.39
CA GLN A 92 -10.11 12.82 7.54
C GLN A 92 -11.46 12.37 8.12
N ASN A 93 -12.41 12.01 7.25
CA ASN A 93 -13.77 11.68 7.66
C ASN A 93 -13.93 10.21 8.08
N GLN A 94 -13.17 9.30 7.48
CA GLN A 94 -13.43 7.86 7.56
C GLN A 94 -12.36 7.06 8.32
N LEU A 95 -11.10 7.53 8.34
CA LEU A 95 -10.02 6.79 9.00
C LEU A 95 -9.91 7.18 10.48
N THR A 96 -10.25 6.24 11.35
CA THR A 96 -10.21 6.43 12.82
C THR A 96 -9.31 5.40 13.52
N PHE A 97 -8.77 4.44 12.78
CA PHE A 97 -7.91 3.38 13.33
C PHE A 97 -6.54 3.89 13.80
N THR A 98 -5.95 4.82 13.05
CA THR A 98 -4.60 5.36 13.25
C THR A 98 -4.66 6.69 13.99
N LYS A 99 -3.68 6.96 14.86
CA LYS A 99 -3.60 8.23 15.61
C LYS A 99 -3.32 9.44 14.75
N GLN A 100 -2.40 9.31 13.80
CA GLN A 100 -1.92 10.42 12.99
C GLN A 100 -1.95 10.08 11.50
N VAL A 101 -2.45 11.03 10.72
CA VAL A 101 -2.40 10.99 9.26
C VAL A 101 -1.70 12.24 8.78
N TYR A 102 -0.78 12.08 7.83
CA TYR A 102 -0.18 13.17 7.07
C TYR A 102 -0.22 12.84 5.59
N TYR A 103 -0.02 13.87 4.75
CA TYR A 103 -0.03 13.71 3.32
C TYR A 103 1.32 14.14 2.73
N PHE A 104 1.64 13.66 1.55
CA PHE A 104 2.81 14.14 0.80
C PHE A 104 2.60 13.91 -0.68
N TYR A 105 3.25 14.70 -1.52
CA TYR A 105 3.15 14.56 -2.96
C TYR A 105 4.04 13.43 -3.48
N SER A 106 3.59 12.74 -4.54
CA SER A 106 4.26 11.55 -5.08
C SER A 106 5.66 11.80 -5.61
N GLU A 107 6.00 13.04 -5.93
CA GLU A 107 7.34 13.50 -6.29
C GLU A 107 8.31 13.54 -5.11
N ASN A 108 7.81 13.62 -3.87
CA ASN A 108 8.62 13.60 -2.65
C ASN A 108 8.79 12.21 -2.05
N THR A 109 8.47 11.16 -2.80
CA THR A 109 8.68 9.77 -2.38
C THR A 109 10.12 9.49 -1.93
N PRO A 110 11.18 9.92 -2.64
CA PRO A 110 12.55 9.69 -2.20
C PRO A 110 12.84 10.28 -0.81
N GLU A 111 12.38 11.51 -0.56
CA GLU A 111 12.53 12.16 0.74
C GLU A 111 11.80 11.41 1.85
N VAL A 112 10.59 10.91 1.60
CA VAL A 112 9.82 10.12 2.58
C VAL A 112 10.51 8.79 2.91
N ILE A 113 11.04 8.08 1.90
CA ILE A 113 11.81 6.84 2.12
C ILE A 113 13.06 7.12 2.95
N ASP A 114 13.73 8.25 2.69
CA ASP A 114 14.92 8.69 3.42
C ASP A 114 14.61 9.28 4.81
N GLY A 115 13.33 9.32 5.23
CA GLY A 115 12.91 9.86 6.53
C GLY A 115 13.00 11.40 6.63
N ARG A 116 13.09 12.11 5.50
CA ARG A 116 13.16 13.57 5.42
C ARG A 116 11.76 14.16 5.30
N PHE A 117 11.16 14.52 6.44
CA PHE A 117 9.76 14.96 6.50
C PHE A 117 9.54 16.48 6.53
N ILE A 118 10.53 17.26 6.97
CA ILE A 118 10.38 18.71 7.19
C ILE A 118 10.12 19.41 5.85
N GLY A 119 9.01 20.13 5.78
CA GLY A 119 8.57 20.83 4.57
C GLY A 119 8.04 19.92 3.46
N ILE A 120 8.04 18.60 3.68
CA ILE A 120 7.57 17.58 2.73
C ILE A 120 6.19 17.08 3.13
N LEU A 121 5.99 16.81 4.42
CA LEU A 121 4.68 16.40 4.92
C LEU A 121 3.71 17.57 4.94
N LEU A 122 2.45 17.27 4.67
CA LEU A 122 1.34 18.20 4.58
C LEU A 122 0.30 17.89 5.66
N ASP A 123 -0.36 18.93 6.15
CA ASP A 123 -1.56 18.83 6.99
C ASP A 123 -2.83 18.51 6.17
N THR A 124 -3.98 18.43 6.84
CA THR A 124 -5.30 18.20 6.20
C THR A 124 -5.76 19.35 5.31
N ASN A 125 -5.11 20.51 5.36
CA ASN A 125 -5.37 21.66 4.50
C ASN A 125 -4.36 21.74 3.34
N LEU A 126 -3.52 20.71 3.17
CA LEU A 126 -2.44 20.64 2.19
C LEU A 126 -1.34 21.71 2.40
N ASN A 127 -1.18 22.22 3.61
CA ASN A 127 -0.08 23.11 3.95
C ASN A 127 1.16 22.32 4.38
N PRO A 128 2.36 22.69 3.91
CA PRO A 128 3.60 22.06 4.36
C PRO A 128 3.84 22.28 5.86
N ILE A 129 4.17 21.19 6.56
CA ILE A 129 4.56 21.19 7.97
C ILE A 129 6.05 21.52 8.04
N LYS A 130 6.40 22.61 8.73
CA LYS A 130 7.78 23.13 8.77
C LYS A 130 8.53 22.72 10.03
N GLU A 131 7.80 22.21 11.00
CA GLU A 131 8.33 21.70 12.25
C GLU A 131 8.89 20.28 12.07
N SER A 132 9.87 19.92 12.89
CA SER A 132 10.34 18.54 12.95
C SER A 132 9.27 17.66 13.58
N ILE A 133 8.90 16.59 12.87
CA ILE A 133 7.97 15.57 13.34
C ILE A 133 8.77 14.30 13.61
N ASN A 134 8.65 13.75 14.81
CA ASN A 134 9.18 12.43 15.09
C ASN A 134 8.17 11.36 14.64
N ILE A 135 8.57 10.50 13.71
CA ILE A 135 7.74 9.39 13.20
C ILE A 135 8.52 8.11 13.43
N ASP A 136 8.20 7.41 14.53
CA ASP A 136 8.88 6.15 14.89
C ASP A 136 8.44 4.98 14.00
N TYR A 137 7.17 4.98 13.56
CA TYR A 137 6.61 3.96 12.68
C TYR A 137 5.57 4.59 11.74
N PHE A 138 5.68 4.26 10.46
CA PHE A 138 4.68 4.63 9.48
C PHE A 138 4.47 3.58 8.39
N LEU A 139 3.29 3.63 7.79
CA LEU A 139 2.97 2.98 6.52
C LEU A 139 2.57 4.04 5.51
N ILE A 140 2.65 3.69 4.23
CA ILE A 140 2.28 4.57 3.12
C ILE A 140 0.99 4.05 2.48
N ALA A 141 0.01 4.93 2.29
CA ALA A 141 -1.23 4.66 1.58
C ALA A 141 -1.23 5.39 0.23
N ASP A 142 -1.58 4.71 -0.86
CA ASP A 142 -1.59 5.27 -2.21
C ASP A 142 -2.83 4.78 -2.98
N PHE A 143 -3.59 5.69 -3.58
CA PHE A 143 -4.63 5.34 -4.54
C PHE A 143 -3.97 5.06 -5.89
N ASN A 144 -3.76 3.78 -6.17
CA ASN A 144 -2.97 3.34 -7.31
C ASN A 144 -3.46 1.98 -7.83
N ARG A 145 -2.72 1.38 -8.75
CA ARG A 145 -2.98 0.04 -9.25
C ARG A 145 -2.11 -0.97 -8.52
N THR A 146 -2.66 -2.13 -8.21
CA THR A 146 -1.86 -3.24 -7.66
C THR A 146 -0.79 -3.70 -8.65
N GLU A 147 0.41 -4.02 -8.16
CA GLU A 147 1.56 -4.33 -9.02
C GLU A 147 1.31 -5.49 -9.99
N ASN A 148 0.68 -6.57 -9.50
CA ASN A 148 0.54 -7.81 -10.27
C ASN A 148 -0.60 -7.79 -11.29
N LEU A 149 -1.73 -7.15 -10.95
CA LEU A 149 -2.97 -7.25 -11.72
C LEU A 149 -3.43 -5.89 -12.27
N GLY A 150 -2.72 -4.81 -11.93
CA GLY A 150 -3.08 -3.46 -12.35
C GLY A 150 -4.44 -3.01 -11.81
N ILE A 151 -4.92 -3.56 -10.69
CA ILE A 151 -6.29 -3.31 -10.22
C ILE A 151 -6.33 -1.97 -9.46
N PRO A 152 -7.20 -1.01 -9.84
CA PRO A 152 -7.39 0.22 -9.09
C PRO A 152 -7.84 -0.03 -7.65
N ALA A 153 -7.07 0.48 -6.70
CA ALA A 153 -7.25 0.26 -5.28
C ALA A 153 -6.57 1.36 -4.44
N LEU A 154 -7.02 1.50 -3.20
CA LEU A 154 -6.15 1.98 -2.14
C LEU A 154 -5.16 0.86 -1.79
N VAL A 155 -3.86 1.11 -1.88
CA VAL A 155 -2.79 0.15 -1.59
C VAL A 155 -1.95 0.63 -0.42
N ILE A 156 -1.55 -0.28 0.47
CA ILE A 156 -0.73 0.02 1.64
C ILE A 156 0.66 -0.60 1.52
N TYR A 157 1.67 0.21 1.77
CA TYR A 157 3.08 -0.15 1.68
C TYR A 157 3.82 0.08 3.01
N ASP A 158 4.93 -0.61 3.19
CA ASP A 158 5.94 -0.27 4.19
C ASP A 158 6.73 1.01 3.82
N SER A 159 7.67 1.40 4.67
CA SER A 159 8.53 2.58 4.46
C SER A 159 9.48 2.47 3.26
N SER A 160 9.67 1.26 2.72
CA SER A 160 10.50 0.98 1.54
C SER A 160 9.66 0.78 0.27
N LEU A 161 8.36 1.10 0.32
CA LEU A 161 7.38 0.89 -0.75
C LEU A 161 7.16 -0.58 -1.15
N ASN A 162 7.40 -1.54 -0.25
CA ASN A 162 6.94 -2.91 -0.48
C ASN A 162 5.48 -3.02 -0.02
N GLN A 163 4.61 -3.61 -0.86
CA GLN A 163 3.21 -3.82 -0.49
C GLN A 163 3.10 -4.73 0.74
N MET A 164 2.27 -4.33 1.70
CA MET A 164 2.07 -5.09 2.93
C MET A 164 1.53 -6.51 2.65
N PRO A 165 1.98 -7.55 3.36
CA PRO A 165 1.46 -8.90 3.17
C PRO A 165 0.16 -9.14 3.95
N PRO A 166 -0.66 -10.13 3.53
CA PRO A 166 -1.76 -10.61 4.38
C PRO A 166 -1.24 -11.20 5.70
N PRO A 167 -2.06 -11.24 6.78
CA PRO A 167 -3.47 -10.83 6.84
C PRO A 167 -3.71 -9.32 7.01
N PHE A 168 -2.67 -8.46 6.96
CA PHE A 168 -2.88 -7.01 7.00
C PHE A 168 -3.84 -6.57 5.87
N PRO A 169 -4.77 -5.64 6.07
CA PRO A 169 -5.61 -5.06 5.01
C PRO A 169 -4.83 -4.27 3.95
N TYR A 170 -4.02 -4.93 3.14
CA TYR A 170 -3.01 -4.30 2.29
C TYR A 170 -3.53 -3.67 0.99
N PHE A 171 -4.80 -3.90 0.65
CA PHE A 171 -5.49 -3.16 -0.41
C PHE A 171 -7.02 -3.15 -0.26
N THR A 172 -7.65 -2.12 -0.83
CA THR A 172 -9.11 -2.02 -0.99
C THR A 172 -9.46 -1.48 -2.37
N ARG A 173 -10.18 -2.29 -3.18
CA ARG A 173 -10.53 -1.94 -4.56
C ARG A 173 -11.46 -0.71 -4.63
N THR A 174 -11.22 0.15 -5.62
CA THR A 174 -12.09 1.28 -5.98
C THR A 174 -13.09 0.94 -7.09
N TYR A 175 -12.83 -0.10 -7.88
CA TYR A 175 -13.67 -0.53 -9.01
C TYR A 175 -13.84 0.53 -10.12
N GLU A 176 -12.97 1.54 -10.18
CA GLU A 176 -12.98 2.60 -11.21
C GLU A 176 -12.97 2.08 -12.66
N SER A 177 -12.46 0.88 -12.90
CA SER A 177 -12.47 0.25 -14.22
C SER A 177 -13.84 -0.27 -14.66
N LEU A 178 -14.89 -0.17 -13.83
CA LEU A 178 -16.24 -0.64 -14.13
C LEU A 178 -17.21 0.54 -14.31
N PRO A 179 -17.91 0.65 -15.45
CA PRO A 179 -18.68 1.85 -15.82
C PRO A 179 -19.92 2.13 -14.96
N ILE A 180 -20.35 1.20 -14.10
CA ILE A 180 -21.58 1.29 -13.30
C ILE A 180 -21.29 1.26 -11.78
N PHE A 181 -20.08 0.85 -11.40
CA PHE A 181 -19.72 0.61 -10.00
C PHE A 181 -18.38 1.28 -9.69
N ASN A 182 -18.33 2.61 -9.71
CA ASN A 182 -17.19 3.34 -9.18
C ASN A 182 -17.40 3.59 -7.67
N ARG A 183 -16.47 3.13 -6.84
CA ARG A 183 -16.43 3.43 -5.41
C ARG A 183 -15.53 4.65 -5.19
N GLY A 184 -16.11 5.75 -4.73
CA GLY A 184 -15.37 6.95 -4.36
C GLY A 184 -14.36 6.72 -3.22
N HIS A 185 -13.49 7.71 -3.01
CA HIS A 185 -12.46 7.66 -1.96
C HIS A 185 -13.05 7.42 -0.57
N ASP A 186 -14.12 8.12 -0.20
CA ASP A 186 -14.80 7.97 1.11
C ASP A 186 -15.11 6.51 1.43
N ARG A 187 -15.89 5.84 0.59
CA ARG A 187 -16.29 4.45 0.83
C ARG A 187 -15.08 3.50 0.78
N THR A 188 -14.05 3.81 0.01
CA THR A 188 -12.83 2.99 -0.05
C THR A 188 -12.04 3.08 1.25
N VAL A 189 -11.89 4.29 1.81
CA VAL A 189 -11.21 4.51 3.09
C VAL A 189 -12.03 3.95 4.24
N GLU A 190 -13.35 4.12 4.23
CA GLU A 190 -14.25 3.53 5.24
C GLU A 190 -14.08 2.01 5.32
N LEU A 191 -14.10 1.32 4.18
CA LEU A 191 -13.90 -0.13 4.11
C LEU A 191 -12.48 -0.55 4.53
N PHE A 192 -11.48 0.27 4.24
CA PHE A 192 -10.12 0.03 4.74
C PHE A 192 -10.07 0.14 6.26
N ASN A 193 -10.68 1.17 6.84
CA ASN A 193 -10.78 1.38 8.28
C ASN A 193 -11.52 0.22 8.97
N GLU A 194 -12.67 -0.20 8.42
CA GLU A 194 -13.43 -1.36 8.90
C GLU A 194 -12.58 -2.64 8.93
N LYS A 195 -11.82 -2.91 7.86
CA LYS A 195 -10.93 -4.09 7.79
C LYS A 195 -9.81 -4.02 8.81
N LEU A 196 -9.24 -2.84 9.06
CA LEU A 196 -8.20 -2.66 10.08
C LEU A 196 -8.73 -3.03 11.47
N PHE A 197 -9.91 -2.52 11.84
CA PHE A 197 -10.55 -2.89 13.10
C PHE A 197 -10.93 -4.37 13.16
N PHE A 198 -11.41 -4.94 12.05
CA PHE A 198 -11.75 -6.35 11.99
C PHE A 198 -10.53 -7.25 12.25
N GLU A 199 -9.42 -7.03 11.52
CA GLU A 199 -8.21 -7.84 11.68
C GLU A 199 -7.55 -7.61 13.05
N TYR A 200 -7.57 -6.38 13.56
CA TYR A 200 -6.99 -6.07 14.88
C TYR A 200 -7.74 -6.73 16.05
N ASN A 201 -9.08 -6.82 15.97
CA ASN A 201 -9.90 -7.38 17.06
C ASN A 201 -10.14 -8.89 16.93
N LYS A 202 -9.60 -9.52 15.89
CA LYS A 202 -9.76 -10.96 15.67
C LYS A 202 -9.07 -11.73 16.80
N PRO A 203 -9.75 -12.69 17.46
CA PRO A 203 -9.09 -13.53 18.45
C PRO A 203 -7.99 -14.37 17.78
N ASN A 204 -6.85 -14.48 18.48
CA ASN A 204 -5.71 -15.29 18.06
C ASN A 204 -6.02 -16.79 18.05
#